data_AF-A0A7C2MFA1-F1
#
_entry.id   AF-A0A7C2MFA1-F1
#
_cell.length_a   1.000
_cell.length_b   1.000
_cell.length_c   1.000
_cell.angle_alpha   90.00
_cell.angle_beta   90.00
_cell.angle_gamma   90.00
#
_symmetry.space_group_name_H-M   'P 1'
#
loop_
_entity.id
_entity.type
_entity.pdbx_description
1 polymer ?
#
loop_
_entity_poly.entity_id
_entity_poly.type
_entity_poly.pdbx_seq_one_letter_code
_entity_poly.pdbx_strand_id
1 'polypeptide(L)'
;MIEEGFTEEGMVEAVIGRSKILENYPDESRCLMFGYFRISERVTSPLHIVCDYSTERFVDVITAYIPQEPWWVTPTKRGRTV
;
A
#
# COMPACT_ATOMS: atom_id res chain seq x y z
N MET A 1 7.30 7.71 13.01
CA MET A 1 5.98 7.36 13.60
C MET A 1 5.77 5.86 13.42
N ILE A 2 5.37 5.14 14.47
CA ILE A 2 5.00 3.71 14.45
C ILE A 2 3.50 3.61 14.82
N GLU A 3 2.63 4.42 14.22
CA GLU A 3 1.20 4.39 14.59
C GLU A 3 0.45 3.20 13.94
N GLU A 4 0.98 2.59 12.88
CA GLU A 4 0.26 1.58 12.10
C GLU A 4 1.03 0.24 11.92
N GLY A 5 2.11 0.02 12.67
CA GLY A 5 2.86 -1.25 12.67
C GLY A 5 3.89 -1.42 11.54
N PHE A 6 4.21 -0.35 10.82
CA PHE A 6 5.27 -0.29 9.81
C PHE A 6 6.06 1.03 9.92
N THR A 7 7.23 1.10 9.28
CA THR A 7 8.09 2.30 9.24
C THR A 7 8.07 2.95 7.85
N GLU A 8 8.67 4.14 7.74
CA GLU A 8 8.87 4.81 6.45
C GLU A 8 9.73 3.97 5.49
N GLU A 9 10.79 3.34 5.99
CA GLU A 9 11.58 2.39 5.19
C GLU A 9 10.74 1.20 4.74
N GLY A 10 9.82 0.73 5.58
CA GLY A 10 8.87 -0.32 5.21
C GLY A 10 7.92 0.11 4.09
N MET A 11 7.46 1.36 4.09
CA MET A 11 6.67 1.91 2.98
C MET A 11 7.48 1.91 1.68
N VAL A 12 8.72 2.42 1.74
CA VAL A 12 9.61 2.44 0.57
C VAL A 12 9.86 1.02 0.06
N GLU A 13 10.16 0.06 0.95
CA GLU A 13 10.35 -1.35 0.61
C GLU A 13 9.15 -1.94 -0.12
N ALA A 14 7.94 -1.67 0.37
CA ALA A 14 6.71 -2.15 -0.24
C ALA A 14 6.49 -1.59 -1.65
N VAL A 15 6.85 -0.32 -1.90
CA VAL A 15 6.71 0.31 -3.22
C VAL A 15 7.74 -0.23 -4.21
N ILE A 16 9.02 -0.22 -3.85
CA ILE A 16 10.14 -0.56 -4.76
C ILE A 16 10.35 -2.07 -4.93
N GLY A 17 9.82 -2.87 -4.01
CA GLY A 17 9.90 -4.31 -4.04
C GLY A 17 8.94 -4.95 -5.02
N ARG A 18 8.47 -6.16 -4.70
CA ARG A 18 7.44 -6.83 -5.50
C ARG A 18 6.09 -6.18 -5.22
N SER A 19 5.74 -5.18 -6.01
CA SER A 19 4.50 -4.41 -5.88
C SER A 19 3.50 -4.66 -7.02
N LYS A 20 2.25 -4.29 -6.80
CA LYS A 20 1.16 -4.36 -7.78
C LYS A 20 0.19 -3.20 -7.58
N ILE A 21 -0.26 -2.56 -8.66
CA ILE A 21 -1.40 -1.65 -8.61
C ILE A 21 -2.68 -2.49 -8.50
N LEU A 22 -3.45 -2.28 -7.44
CA LEU A 22 -4.73 -2.95 -7.21
C LEU A 22 -5.89 -2.16 -7.81
N GLU A 23 -5.87 -0.83 -7.65
CA GLU A 23 -6.90 0.09 -8.16
C GLU A 23 -6.24 1.33 -8.73
N ASN A 24 -6.83 1.86 -9.81
CA ASN A 24 -6.35 3.06 -10.48
C ASN A 24 -7.48 4.10 -10.50
N TYR A 25 -7.18 5.32 -10.05
CA TYR A 25 -8.08 6.46 -9.98
C TYR A 25 -7.49 7.60 -10.82
N PRO A 26 -7.56 7.50 -12.17
CA PRO A 26 -6.85 8.42 -13.06
C PRO A 26 -7.32 9.87 -12.95
N ASP A 27 -8.60 10.11 -12.68
CA ASP A 27 -9.16 11.47 -12.53
C ASP A 27 -8.57 12.22 -11.33
N GLU A 28 -8.13 11.48 -10.30
CA GLU A 28 -7.45 12.03 -9.13
C GLU A 28 -5.92 11.97 -9.25
N SER A 29 -5.38 11.43 -10.35
CA SER A 29 -3.95 11.07 -10.46
C SER A 29 -3.48 10.21 -9.29
N ARG A 30 -4.31 9.24 -8.87
CA ARG A 30 -4.04 8.35 -7.73
C ARG A 30 -4.13 6.88 -8.08
N CYS A 31 -3.44 6.06 -7.31
CA CYS A 31 -3.61 4.61 -7.37
C CYS A 31 -3.46 3.98 -5.98
N LEU A 32 -4.12 2.84 -5.79
CA LEU A 32 -3.88 1.97 -4.65
C LEU A 32 -2.87 0.90 -5.07
N MET A 33 -1.69 0.95 -4.45
CA MET A 33 -0.65 -0.04 -4.59
C MET A 33 -0.68 -1.05 -3.45
N PHE A 34 -0.20 -2.25 -3.74
CA PHE A 34 0.04 -3.34 -2.81
C PHE A 34 1.50 -3.75 -2.90
N GLY A 35 2.13 -3.97 -1.74
CA GLY A 35 3.48 -4.51 -1.63
C GLY A 35 3.68 -5.21 -0.28
N TYR A 36 4.93 -5.52 0.02
CA TYR A 36 5.32 -6.15 1.28
C TYR A 36 6.46 -5.38 1.94
N PHE A 37 6.39 -5.25 3.26
CA PHE A 37 7.50 -4.78 4.09
C PHE A 37 7.95 -5.88 5.05
N ARG A 38 9.20 -5.82 5.49
CA ARG A 38 9.76 -6.73 6.50
C ARG A 38 9.45 -6.23 7.90
N ILE A 39 8.84 -7.09 8.71
CA ILE A 39 8.75 -6.92 10.17
C ILE A 39 10.05 -7.45 10.82
N SER A 40 10.63 -8.49 10.23
CA SER A 40 11.94 -9.05 10.61
C SER A 40 12.59 -9.72 9.40
N GLU A 41 13.79 -10.28 9.57
CA GLU A 41 14.50 -10.99 8.49
C GLU A 41 13.70 -12.11 7.82
N ARG A 42 12.75 -12.72 8.55
CA ARG A 42 11.97 -13.88 8.07
C ARG A 42 10.48 -13.60 7.93
N VAL A 43 10.00 -12.45 8.39
CA VAL A 43 8.57 -12.13 8.44
C VAL A 43 8.31 -10.89 7.59
N THR A 44 7.42 -11.04 6.62
CA THR A 44 6.90 -9.93 5.81
C THR A 44 5.43 -9.74 6.08
N SER A 45 4.95 -8.52 5.90
CA SER A 45 3.54 -8.16 6.04
C SER A 45 3.08 -7.38 4.83
N PRO A 46 1.83 -7.59 4.36
CA PRO A 46 1.28 -6.83 3.26
C PRO A 46 1.09 -5.36 3.66
N LEU A 47 1.25 -4.47 2.70
CA LEU A 47 0.98 -3.05 2.87
C LEU A 47 0.25 -2.50 1.65
N HIS A 48 -0.84 -1.78 1.92
CA HIS A 48 -1.55 -0.97 0.96
C HIS A 48 -1.07 0.46 1.05
N ILE A 49 -0.83 1.08 -0.09
CA ILE A 49 -0.30 2.45 -0.17
C ILE A 49 -1.12 3.19 -1.23
N VAL A 50 -1.75 4.28 -0.84
CA VAL A 50 -2.38 5.21 -1.78
C VAL A 50 -1.33 6.21 -2.21
N CYS A 51 -1.02 6.21 -3.50
CA CYS A 51 -0.03 7.07 -4.11
C CYS A 51 -0.74 8.14 -4.95
N ASP A 52 -0.29 9.39 -4.83
CA ASP A 52 -0.64 10.49 -5.73
C ASP A 52 0.56 10.77 -6.64
N TYR A 53 0.31 10.77 -7.94
CA TYR A 53 1.32 10.95 -8.98
C TYR A 53 1.05 12.19 -9.84
N SER A 54 0.29 13.16 -9.32
CA SER A 54 -0.01 14.42 -10.02
C SER A 54 1.24 15.29 -10.25
N THR A 55 2.32 15.07 -9.50
CA THR A 55 3.58 15.80 -9.64
C THR A 55 4.58 15.00 -10.47
N GLU A 56 5.17 15.60 -11.51
CA GLU A 56 6.03 14.89 -12.50
C GLU A 56 7.25 14.15 -11.91
N ARG A 57 7.77 14.59 -10.75
CA ARG A 57 9.03 14.09 -10.17
C ARG A 57 8.88 13.38 -8.84
N PHE A 58 7.70 13.44 -8.24
CA PHE A 58 7.44 12.94 -6.91
C PHE A 58 6.15 12.14 -6.90
N VAL A 59 6.17 11.06 -6.14
CA VAL A 59 4.95 10.32 -5.78
C VAL A 59 4.71 10.57 -4.32
N ASP A 60 3.59 11.19 -4.00
CA ASP A 60 3.20 11.46 -2.63
C ASP A 60 2.44 10.26 -2.06
N VAL A 61 2.87 9.78 -0.89
CA VAL A 61 2.12 8.77 -0.15
C VAL A 61 1.02 9.48 0.63
N ILE A 62 -0.23 9.33 0.19
CA ILE A 62 -1.40 9.95 0.83
C ILE A 62 -1.74 9.22 2.13
N THR A 63 -1.70 7.89 2.10
CA THR A 63 -1.92 7.03 3.25
C THR A 63 -1.34 5.64 2.96
N ALA A 64 -0.96 4.92 4.01
CA ALA A 64 -0.62 3.52 3.95
C ALA A 64 -1.37 2.77 5.05
N TYR A 65 -1.69 1.49 4.85
CA TYR A 65 -2.34 0.67 5.87
C TYR A 65 -2.13 -0.82 5.60
N ILE A 66 -2.16 -1.64 6.65
CA ILE A 66 -2.17 -3.10 6.50
C ILE A 66 -3.59 -3.51 6.11
N PRO A 67 -3.84 -4.20 4.98
CA PRO A 67 -5.19 -4.57 4.56
C PRO A 67 -5.83 -5.54 5.54
N GLN A 68 -7.11 -5.30 5.88
CA GLN A 68 -7.88 -6.10 6.83
C GLN A 68 -9.28 -6.41 6.28
N GLU A 69 -9.90 -7.46 6.84
CA GLU A 69 -11.34 -7.74 6.67
C GLU A 69 -12.19 -6.63 7.32
N PRO A 70 -13.43 -6.37 6.85
CA PRO A 70 -14.12 -7.05 5.74
C PRO A 70 -13.75 -6.49 4.36
N TRP A 71 -13.01 -5.37 4.30
CA TRP A 71 -12.72 -4.64 3.07
C TRP A 71 -11.79 -5.41 2.12
N TRP A 72 -10.97 -6.29 2.66
CA TRP A 72 -10.03 -7.15 1.92
C TRP A 72 -10.11 -8.58 2.46
N VAL A 73 -10.58 -9.52 1.63
CA VAL A 73 -10.63 -10.96 1.98
C VAL A 73 -9.24 -11.59 1.88
N THR A 74 -8.42 -11.07 0.98
CA THR A 74 -6.98 -11.31 0.95
C THR A 74 -6.30 -9.97 0.69
N PRO A 75 -4.98 -9.84 0.91
CA PRO A 75 -4.27 -8.60 0.63
C PRO A 75 -4.35 -8.10 -0.82
N THR A 76 -4.93 -8.86 -1.76
CA THR A 76 -5.11 -8.42 -3.16
C THR A 76 -6.53 -8.59 -3.68
N LYS A 77 -7.47 -9.05 -2.83
CA LYS A 77 -8.86 -9.32 -3.20
C LYS A 77 -9.80 -8.51 -2.29
N ARG A 78 -10.46 -7.51 -2.88
CA ARG A 78 -11.53 -6.75 -2.24
C ARG A 78 -12.60 -7.68 -1.65
N GLY A 79 -13.10 -7.32 -0.48
CA GLY A 79 -14.35 -7.84 0.04
C GLY A 79 -15.54 -7.35 -0.77
N ARG A 80 -16.65 -8.06 -0.66
CA ARG A 80 -17.92 -7.58 -1.22
C ARG A 80 -18.39 -6.43 -0.33
N THR A 81 -18.67 -5.27 -0.93
CA THR A 81 -19.49 -4.24 -0.28
C THR A 81 -20.86 -4.87 -0.03
N VAL A 82 -21.22 -5.07 1.23
CA VAL A 82 -22.57 -5.49 1.64
C VAL A 82 -23.54 -4.33 1.52
#